data_AF-A0A7L2Z3S7-F1
#
_entry.id   AF-A0A7L2Z3S7-F1
#
_cell.length_a   1.000
_cell.length_b   1.000
_cell.length_c   1.000
_cell.angle_alpha   90.00
_cell.angle_beta   90.00
_cell.angle_gamma   90.00
#
_symmetry.space_group_name_H-M   'P 1'
#
loop_
_entity.id
_entity.type
_entity.pdbx_description
1 polymer ?
#
loop_
_entity_poly.entity_id
_entity_poly.type
_entity_poly.pdbx_seq_one_letter_code
_entity_poly.pdbx_strand_id
1 'polypeptide(L)'
;ILDDPDLKDIDPTVLKHCHAAAATCILEAGKQKADVSAISTCLEDCKLDKEKIEQFCTEYQKNKDALEILLGSIGRSPRHITDVSWRLEYQIKSNQLHKTYQPSYLVTLNVENSDSGSHPDVRFTCTMEQLQDLVGKLKDAAKSLERATQL
;
A
#
# COMPACT_ATOMS: atom_id res chain seq x y z
N ILE A 1 9.57 26.19 -11.90
CA ILE A 1 8.57 26.36 -10.81
C ILE A 1 8.99 27.50 -9.86
N LEU A 2 10.28 27.76 -9.63
CA LEU A 2 10.74 28.89 -8.78
C LEU A 2 10.96 30.23 -9.52
N ASP A 3 10.71 30.32 -10.83
CA ASP A 3 10.98 31.52 -11.64
C ASP A 3 9.74 32.40 -11.87
N ASP A 4 8.71 32.27 -11.02
CA ASP A 4 7.52 33.12 -11.12
C ASP A 4 7.90 34.58 -10.80
N PRO A 5 7.63 35.54 -11.69
CA PRO A 5 7.98 36.94 -11.48
C PRO A 5 7.38 37.53 -10.19
N ASP A 6 6.23 37.02 -9.73
CA ASP A 6 5.53 37.52 -8.54
C ASP A 6 6.15 37.01 -7.22
N LEU A 7 7.05 36.02 -7.29
CA LEU A 7 7.71 35.41 -6.13
C LEU A 7 9.17 35.88 -5.92
N LYS A 8 9.68 36.79 -6.77
CA LYS A 8 11.08 37.22 -6.77
C LYS A 8 11.51 37.97 -5.52
N ASP A 9 10.58 38.65 -4.87
CA ASP A 9 10.86 39.48 -3.68
C ASP A 9 10.75 38.69 -2.36
N ILE A 10 10.39 37.40 -2.42
CA ILE A 10 10.23 36.54 -1.25
C ILE A 10 11.54 35.82 -0.95
N ASP A 11 11.90 35.72 0.34
CA ASP A 11 13.07 34.95 0.77
C ASP A 11 12.99 33.50 0.22
N PRO A 12 14.00 33.05 -0.56
CA PRO A 12 14.02 31.71 -1.15
C PRO A 12 13.87 30.57 -0.13
N THR A 13 14.33 30.79 1.11
CA THR A 13 14.23 29.83 2.21
C THR A 13 12.79 29.69 2.68
N VAL A 14 12.08 30.82 2.83
CA VAL A 14 10.66 30.85 3.19
C VAL A 14 9.84 30.20 2.10
N LEU A 15 10.13 30.51 0.83
CA LEU A 15 9.43 29.93 -0.31
C LEU A 15 9.57 28.39 -0.36
N LYS A 16 10.79 27.87 -0.16
CA LYS A 16 11.02 26.42 -0.06
C LYS A 16 10.27 25.78 1.10
N HIS A 17 10.24 26.45 2.24
CA HIS A 17 9.53 25.96 3.43
C HIS A 17 8.03 25.90 3.20
N CYS A 18 7.44 26.96 2.63
CA CYS A 18 6.03 27.02 2.28
C CYS A 18 5.66 25.93 1.26
N HIS A 19 6.47 25.74 0.22
CA HIS A 19 6.26 24.68 -0.76
C HIS A 19 6.30 23.29 -0.09
N ALA A 20 7.30 23.02 0.75
CA ALA A 20 7.42 21.75 1.46
C ALA A 20 6.23 21.50 2.40
N ALA A 21 5.79 22.53 3.14
CA ALA A 21 4.63 22.46 4.01
C ALA A 21 3.34 22.17 3.25
N ALA A 22 3.10 22.89 2.14
CA ALA A 22 1.93 22.67 1.28
C ALA A 22 1.94 21.27 0.67
N ALA A 23 3.08 20.83 0.10
CA ALA A 23 3.22 19.49 -0.45
C ALA A 23 2.98 18.41 0.61
N THR A 24 3.51 18.59 1.83
CA THR A 24 3.30 17.65 2.93
C THR A 24 1.84 17.58 3.36
N CYS A 25 1.17 18.73 3.48
CA CYS A 25 -0.26 18.79 3.80
C CYS A 25 -1.10 18.06 2.75
N ILE A 26 -0.84 18.32 1.46
CA ILE A 26 -1.50 17.68 0.33
C ILE A 26 -1.30 16.16 0.36
N LEU A 27 -0.07 15.69 0.59
CA LEU A 27 0.26 14.27 0.65
C LEU A 27 -0.41 13.57 1.84
N GLU A 28 -0.40 14.18 3.02
CA GLU A 28 -0.99 13.58 4.22
C GLU A 28 -2.53 13.57 4.13
N ALA A 29 -3.13 14.62 3.57
CA ALA A 29 -4.57 14.67 3.27
C ALA A 29 -4.98 13.54 2.32
N GLY A 30 -4.20 13.32 1.25
CA GLY A 30 -4.44 12.21 0.32
C GLY A 30 -4.28 10.84 0.98
N LYS A 31 -3.23 10.66 1.78
CA LYS A 31 -2.95 9.40 2.49
C LYS A 31 -4.04 9.03 3.49
N GLN A 32 -4.61 10.01 4.20
CA GLN A 32 -5.70 9.76 5.17
C GLN A 32 -7.09 9.74 4.53
N LYS A 33 -7.19 9.95 3.21
CA LYS A 33 -8.47 10.15 2.50
C LYS A 33 -9.31 11.26 3.16
N ALA A 34 -8.64 12.32 3.62
CA ALA A 34 -9.28 13.41 4.34
C ALA A 34 -10.37 14.07 3.47
N ASP A 35 -11.50 14.37 4.09
CA ASP A 35 -12.57 15.12 3.48
C ASP A 35 -12.31 16.63 3.61
N VAL A 36 -13.12 17.44 2.94
CA VAL A 36 -12.98 18.91 2.98
C VAL A 36 -13.09 19.43 4.41
N SER A 37 -13.94 18.83 5.25
CA SER A 37 -14.14 19.29 6.62
C SER A 37 -12.90 19.10 7.50
N ALA A 38 -12.25 17.94 7.40
CA ALA A 38 -11.00 17.66 8.13
C ALA A 38 -9.85 18.57 7.67
N ILE A 39 -9.73 18.80 6.36
CA ILE A 39 -8.70 19.69 5.80
C ILE A 39 -8.94 21.13 6.26
N SER A 40 -10.17 21.63 6.14
CA SER A 40 -10.53 22.98 6.57
C SER A 40 -10.22 23.19 8.05
N THR A 41 -10.60 22.25 8.91
CA THR A 41 -10.32 22.32 10.36
C THR A 41 -8.81 22.42 10.64
N CYS A 42 -8.00 21.58 9.97
CA CYS A 42 -6.55 21.60 10.13
C CYS A 42 -5.92 22.92 9.67
N LEU A 43 -6.41 23.50 8.57
CA LEU A 43 -5.91 24.79 8.07
C LEU A 43 -6.40 25.98 8.92
N GLU A 44 -7.60 25.89 9.51
CA GLU A 44 -8.10 26.86 10.49
C GLU A 44 -7.22 26.89 11.76
N ASP A 45 -6.79 25.72 12.25
CA ASP A 45 -5.84 25.61 13.37
C ASP A 45 -4.48 26.24 13.05
N CYS A 46 -4.10 26.27 11.76
CA CYS A 46 -2.91 26.96 11.28
C CYS A 46 -3.10 28.48 11.11
N LYS A 47 -4.28 29.03 11.48
CA LYS A 47 -4.65 30.45 11.38
C LYS A 47 -4.67 30.98 9.94
N LEU A 48 -4.98 30.11 8.96
CA LEU A 48 -5.23 30.54 7.59
C LEU A 48 -6.60 31.21 7.48
N ASP A 49 -6.71 32.19 6.58
CA ASP A 49 -7.98 32.84 6.30
C ASP A 49 -8.92 31.93 5.49
N LYS A 50 -10.23 32.15 5.66
CA LYS A 50 -11.27 31.31 5.04
C LYS A 50 -11.19 31.29 3.52
N GLU A 51 -10.79 32.40 2.90
CA GLU A 51 -10.66 32.50 1.44
C GLU A 51 -9.54 31.58 0.93
N LYS A 52 -8.37 31.58 1.55
CA LYS A 52 -7.27 30.65 1.22
C LYS A 52 -7.64 29.20 1.48
N ILE A 53 -8.36 28.91 2.56
CA ILE A 53 -8.82 27.56 2.87
C ILE A 53 -9.78 27.06 1.78
N GLU A 54 -10.73 27.88 1.37
CA GLU A 54 -11.68 27.55 0.31
C GLU A 54 -10.99 27.32 -1.04
N GLN A 55 -10.02 28.16 -1.40
CA GLN A 55 -9.19 27.97 -2.58
C GLN A 55 -8.42 26.64 -2.53
N PHE A 56 -7.76 26.35 -1.39
CA PHE A 56 -7.02 25.11 -1.21
C PHE A 56 -7.93 23.88 -1.32
N CYS A 57 -9.07 23.88 -0.63
CA CYS A 57 -10.02 22.77 -0.65
C CYS A 57 -10.61 22.55 -2.05
N THR A 58 -10.88 23.62 -2.79
CA THR A 58 -11.38 23.54 -4.17
C THR A 58 -10.36 22.88 -5.09
N GLU A 59 -9.10 23.33 -5.06
CA GLU A 59 -8.06 22.76 -5.93
C GLU A 59 -7.70 21.34 -5.49
N TYR A 60 -7.68 21.06 -4.19
CA TYR A 60 -7.48 19.70 -3.67
C TYR A 60 -8.56 18.74 -4.16
N GLN A 61 -9.84 19.09 -4.06
CA GLN A 61 -10.94 18.23 -4.52
C GLN A 61 -10.88 17.97 -6.03
N LYS A 62 -10.56 18.99 -6.82
CA LYS A 62 -10.41 18.87 -8.26
C LYS A 62 -9.28 17.90 -8.67
N ASN A 63 -8.21 17.82 -7.89
CA ASN A 63 -7.05 16.97 -8.19
C ASN A 63 -7.00 15.68 -7.35
N LYS A 64 -8.00 15.44 -6.49
CA LYS A 64 -8.01 14.36 -5.51
C LYS A 64 -7.80 12.99 -6.17
N ASP A 65 -8.58 12.68 -7.21
CA ASP A 65 -8.50 11.38 -7.89
C ASP A 65 -7.13 11.14 -8.51
N ALA A 66 -6.56 12.15 -9.17
CA ALA A 66 -5.22 12.07 -9.77
C ALA A 66 -4.14 11.86 -8.71
N LEU A 67 -4.28 12.53 -7.56
CA LEU A 67 -3.38 12.40 -6.42
C LEU A 67 -3.47 11.01 -5.78
N GLU A 68 -4.67 10.47 -5.60
CA GLU A 68 -4.87 9.12 -5.05
C GLU A 68 -4.29 8.05 -5.99
N ILE A 69 -4.45 8.19 -7.31
CA ILE A 69 -3.82 7.30 -8.30
C ILE A 69 -2.28 7.37 -8.19
N LEU A 70 -1.72 8.59 -8.15
CA LEU A 70 -0.28 8.78 -8.04
C LEU A 70 0.25 8.19 -6.72
N LEU A 71 -0.39 8.47 -5.59
CA LEU A 71 -0.02 7.90 -4.30
C LEU A 71 -0.16 6.37 -4.28
N GLY A 72 -1.16 5.82 -4.95
CA GLY A 72 -1.34 4.37 -5.12
C GLY A 72 -0.16 3.73 -5.86
N SER A 73 0.44 4.44 -6.82
CA SER A 73 1.64 3.97 -7.56
C SER A 73 2.96 4.13 -6.79
N ILE A 74 3.04 5.08 -5.86
CA ILE A 74 4.23 5.33 -5.03
C ILE A 74 4.21 4.45 -3.77
N GLY A 75 3.00 4.14 -3.27
CA GLY A 75 2.79 3.34 -2.09
C GLY A 75 3.33 1.92 -2.27
N ARG A 76 4.01 1.40 -1.25
CA ARG A 76 4.33 -0.03 -1.17
C ARG A 76 3.04 -0.79 -0.89
N SER A 77 2.36 -1.24 -1.94
CA SER A 77 1.35 -2.28 -1.79
C SER A 77 2.05 -3.55 -1.28
N PRO A 78 1.43 -4.31 -0.36
CA PRO A 78 1.91 -5.65 -0.06
C PRO A 78 1.88 -6.48 -1.34
N ARG A 79 2.85 -7.39 -1.48
CA ARG A 79 2.98 -8.27 -2.65
C ARG A 79 1.64 -8.94 -2.96
N HIS A 80 1.15 -8.71 -4.17
CA HIS A 80 -0.12 -9.28 -4.61
C HIS A 80 0.10 -10.71 -5.11
N ILE A 81 -0.58 -11.69 -4.53
CA ILE A 81 -0.54 -13.07 -5.00
C ILE A 81 -1.59 -13.22 -6.11
N THR A 82 -1.16 -13.59 -7.30
CA THR A 82 -2.01 -13.71 -8.50
C THR A 82 -2.44 -15.13 -8.78
N ASP A 83 -1.60 -16.11 -8.42
CA ASP A 83 -1.87 -17.52 -8.69
C ASP A 83 -1.19 -18.43 -7.66
N VAL A 84 -1.59 -19.70 -7.65
CA VAL A 84 -1.00 -20.75 -6.83
C VAL A 84 -0.82 -22.02 -7.64
N SER A 85 0.40 -22.56 -7.62
CA SER A 85 0.71 -23.88 -8.16
C SER A 85 1.20 -24.80 -7.05
N TRP A 86 0.81 -26.08 -7.11
CA TRP A 86 1.20 -27.05 -6.10
C TRP A 86 1.46 -28.42 -6.72
N ARG A 87 2.30 -29.21 -6.06
CA ARG A 87 2.53 -30.62 -6.40
C ARG A 87 2.76 -31.46 -5.15
N LEU A 88 2.35 -32.71 -5.22
CA LEU A 88 2.68 -33.71 -4.21
C LEU A 88 4.07 -34.29 -4.50
N GLU A 89 4.96 -34.22 -3.54
CA GLU A 89 6.31 -34.77 -3.57
C GLU A 89 6.42 -35.94 -2.61
N TYR A 90 7.02 -37.04 -3.07
CA TYR A 90 7.24 -38.24 -2.27
C TYR A 90 8.73 -38.56 -2.20
N GLN A 91 9.30 -38.56 -1.00
CA GLN A 91 10.72 -38.83 -0.82
C GLN A 91 10.96 -40.34 -0.65
N ILE A 92 11.61 -40.97 -1.65
CA ILE A 92 11.83 -42.43 -1.69
C ILE A 92 13.18 -42.83 -1.06
N LYS A 93 14.20 -41.97 -1.15
CA LYS A 93 15.53 -42.18 -0.55
C LYS A 93 16.01 -40.90 0.14
N SER A 94 16.55 -41.05 1.33
CA SER A 94 17.25 -40.03 2.10
C SER A 94 18.60 -40.59 2.54
N ASN A 95 19.63 -39.76 2.61
CA ASN A 95 20.94 -40.14 3.13
C ASN A 95 20.98 -40.11 4.68
N GLN A 96 19.83 -39.87 5.33
CA GLN A 96 19.68 -39.91 6.78
C GLN A 96 19.34 -41.32 7.26
N LEU A 97 19.84 -41.68 8.44
CA LEU A 97 19.75 -43.02 9.05
C LEU A 97 18.29 -43.52 9.22
N HIS A 98 17.32 -42.60 9.26
CA HIS A 98 15.90 -42.89 9.33
C HIS A 98 15.25 -42.66 7.96
N LYS A 99 14.65 -43.71 7.39
CA LYS A 99 13.87 -43.62 6.15
C LYS A 99 12.57 -42.86 6.41
N THR A 100 12.50 -41.61 5.97
CA THR A 100 11.25 -40.82 6.02
C THR A 100 10.49 -40.99 4.70
N TYR A 101 9.66 -42.03 4.62
CA TYR A 101 8.70 -42.22 3.54
C TYR A 101 7.46 -41.36 3.79
N GLN A 102 7.58 -40.05 3.59
CA GLN A 102 6.49 -39.13 3.91
C GLN A 102 6.10 -38.28 2.69
N PRO A 103 4.80 -38.18 2.38
CA PRO A 103 4.31 -37.21 1.40
C PRO A 103 4.54 -35.78 1.91
N SER A 104 4.96 -34.90 1.02
CA SER A 104 5.09 -33.46 1.25
C SER A 104 4.46 -32.71 0.08
N TYR A 105 3.93 -31.53 0.33
CA TYR A 105 3.37 -30.67 -0.70
C TYR A 105 4.35 -29.55 -0.97
N LEU A 106 4.76 -29.39 -2.22
CA LEU A 106 5.44 -28.19 -2.66
C LEU A 106 4.40 -27.21 -3.19
N VAL A 107 4.34 -26.03 -2.58
CA VAL A 107 3.44 -24.94 -2.97
C VAL A 107 4.27 -23.76 -3.44
N THR A 108 3.83 -23.14 -4.53
CA THR A 108 4.39 -21.91 -5.10
C THR A 108 3.27 -20.89 -5.25
N LEU A 109 3.41 -19.74 -4.59
CA LEU A 109 2.51 -18.60 -4.72
C LEU A 109 3.14 -17.63 -5.70
N ASN A 110 2.44 -17.39 -6.81
CA ASN A 110 2.88 -16.50 -7.86
C ASN A 110 2.61 -15.06 -7.44
N VAL A 111 3.63 -14.22 -7.49
CA VAL A 111 3.53 -12.82 -7.07
C VAL A 111 3.50 -11.92 -8.29
N GLU A 112 2.59 -10.93 -8.28
CA GLU A 112 2.53 -9.91 -9.30
C GLU A 112 3.86 -9.16 -9.41
N ASN A 113 4.36 -9.07 -10.63
CA ASN A 113 5.59 -8.38 -10.94
C ASN A 113 5.23 -6.95 -11.37
N SER A 114 5.39 -5.98 -10.47
CA SER A 114 5.20 -4.58 -10.82
C SER A 114 6.40 -4.08 -11.64
N ASP A 115 6.17 -3.09 -12.50
CA ASP A 115 7.17 -2.51 -13.44
C ASP A 115 8.47 -2.02 -12.78
N SER A 116 8.54 -2.00 -11.44
CA SER A 116 9.68 -1.58 -10.63
C SER A 116 10.58 -2.71 -10.13
N GLY A 117 10.21 -3.99 -10.33
CA GLY A 117 11.11 -5.12 -10.05
C GLY A 117 10.43 -6.47 -9.89
N SER A 118 11.07 -7.51 -10.46
CA SER A 118 10.69 -8.91 -10.28
C SER A 118 10.78 -9.33 -8.81
N HIS A 119 9.62 -9.44 -8.17
CA HIS A 119 9.51 -10.12 -6.90
C HIS A 119 9.54 -11.64 -7.14
N PRO A 120 10.40 -12.39 -6.43
CA PRO A 120 10.41 -13.83 -6.57
C PRO A 120 9.12 -14.43 -5.99
N ASP A 121 8.62 -15.47 -6.67
CA ASP A 121 7.53 -16.30 -6.18
C ASP A 121 7.85 -16.86 -4.79
N VAL A 122 6.82 -17.00 -3.97
CA VAL A 122 6.97 -17.58 -2.63
C VAL A 122 6.81 -19.08 -2.73
N ARG A 123 7.90 -19.82 -2.50
CA ARG A 123 7.92 -21.29 -2.61
C ARG A 123 8.26 -21.95 -1.29
N PHE A 124 7.45 -22.92 -0.87
CA PHE A 124 7.65 -23.66 0.37
C PHE A 124 7.14 -25.10 0.26
N THR A 125 7.67 -25.97 1.13
CA THR A 125 7.19 -27.34 1.32
C THR A 125 6.46 -27.48 2.65
N CYS A 126 5.35 -28.20 2.69
CA CYS A 126 4.59 -28.43 3.92
C CYS A 126 4.02 -29.86 4.01
N THR A 127 3.68 -30.29 5.23
CA THR A 127 2.91 -31.52 5.48
C THR A 127 1.43 -31.31 5.16
N MET A 128 0.66 -32.41 5.11
CA MET A 128 -0.80 -32.33 4.95
C MET A 128 -1.46 -31.48 6.05
N GLU A 129 -1.05 -31.65 7.30
CA GLU A 129 -1.59 -30.92 8.45
C GLU A 129 -1.30 -29.42 8.33
N GLN A 130 -0.09 -29.05 7.93
CA GLN A 130 0.31 -27.66 7.69
C GLN A 130 -0.46 -27.05 6.51
N LEU A 131 -0.73 -27.82 5.46
CA LEU A 131 -1.55 -27.37 4.33
C LEU A 131 -3.00 -27.13 4.75
N GLN A 132 -3.58 -28.03 5.56
CA GLN A 132 -4.92 -27.87 6.12
C GLN A 132 -5.02 -26.64 7.02
N ASP A 133 -4.04 -26.41 7.90
CA ASP A 133 -3.94 -25.22 8.75
C ASP A 133 -3.87 -23.93 7.90
N LEU A 134 -3.04 -23.91 6.85
CA LEU A 134 -2.93 -22.78 5.92
C LEU A 134 -4.29 -22.47 5.27
N VAL A 135 -4.96 -23.48 4.71
CA VAL A 135 -6.28 -23.30 4.09
C VAL A 135 -7.33 -22.84 5.10
N GLY A 136 -7.28 -23.35 6.33
CA GLY A 136 -8.14 -22.92 7.43
C GLY A 136 -7.98 -21.43 7.73
N LYS A 137 -6.73 -20.98 7.94
CA LYS A 137 -6.39 -19.57 8.20
C LYS A 137 -6.80 -18.65 7.06
N LEU A 138 -6.63 -19.08 5.80
CA LEU A 138 -7.07 -18.29 4.65
C LEU A 138 -8.60 -18.13 4.60
N LYS A 139 -9.36 -19.18 4.92
CA LYS A 139 -10.83 -19.10 5.02
C LYS A 139 -11.27 -18.17 6.15
N ASP A 140 -10.60 -18.23 7.30
CA ASP A 140 -10.92 -17.35 8.42
C ASP A 140 -10.59 -15.88 8.12
N ALA A 141 -9.47 -15.62 7.44
CA ALA A 141 -9.12 -14.29 6.95
C ALA A 141 -10.17 -13.75 5.96
N ALA A 142 -10.62 -14.56 5.00
CA ALA A 142 -11.68 -14.20 4.06
C ALA A 142 -12.99 -13.82 4.78
N LYS A 143 -13.44 -14.64 5.73
CA LYS A 143 -14.62 -14.33 6.56
C LYS A 143 -14.43 -13.07 7.41
N SER A 144 -13.22 -12.82 7.90
CA SER A 144 -12.93 -11.61 8.67
C SER A 144 -13.02 -10.36 7.81
N LEU A 145 -12.56 -10.43 6.55
CA LEU A 145 -12.69 -9.34 5.58
C LEU A 145 -14.15 -9.06 5.26
N GLU A 146 -14.95 -10.09 4.97
CA GLU A 146 -16.39 -9.96 4.71
C GLU A 146 -17.13 -9.20 5.82
N ARG A 147 -16.84 -9.54 7.09
CA ARG A 147 -17.42 -8.85 8.25
C ARG A 147 -16.98 -7.39 8.36
N ALA A 148 -15.71 -7.08 8.03
CA ALA A 148 -15.19 -5.72 8.08
C ALA A 148 -15.78 -4.82 6.98
N THR A 149 -16.15 -5.39 5.83
CA THR A 149 -16.75 -4.66 4.69
C THR A 149 -18.27 -4.46 4.80
N GLN A 150 -18.93 -5.07 5.79
CA GLN A 150 -20.37 -4.88 6.06
C GLN A 150 -20.65 -3.72 7.03
N LEU A 151 -19.61 -3.01 7.47
CA LEU A 151 -19.65 -1.76 8.21
C LEU A 151 -19.53 -0.57 7.25
#